data_AF-A0A665XBG5-F1
#
_entry.id   AF-A0A665XBG5-F1
#
_cell.length_a   1.000
_cell.length_b   1.000
_cell.length_c   1.000
_cell.angle_alpha   90.00
_cell.angle_beta   90.00
_cell.angle_gamma   90.00
#
_symmetry.space_group_name_H-M   'P 1'
#
loop_
_entity.id
_entity.type
_entity.pdbx_description
1 polymer ?
#
loop_
_entity_poly.entity_id
_entity_poly.type
_entity_poly.pdbx_seq_one_letter_code
_entity_poly.pdbx_strand_id
1 'polypeptide(L)'
;MTLKSNKNEPAVILESVNSVRTALSDLYLEQLLQNKPKSDKAAMQTYENKGAEVYTNGSAKHVNDKELTKMREVAFEKNPSEPMGITLKLNDKQRCTVARILHGGMIHRQGSLNEGDEIAEINGKSVSNQTVDQLQKILKESNGIVTMKIIPNLQSRSQACEMYMRAQFDYDPAKDDIIPCKEAGLKFQTGDIIQIINKQDPNWWQGSVESSAADFAGLIPSPELQEWRVASKSKAREGSQSCSPFGKKKKCKDKYLAKHSSIFDQLDVISYEEVVKLPAFKRKTLVLIGAPGVGRRHIKSALLAKYPEKFSYPSTRLNLPFQGNMFGTKIETIQKIHEQGKIAVLDVEPQTLKVLRNADFAPLVVFIAPTNTAPQTENLQMIQKESDAILSTYRHFFDVVLVNNDVDETVKGVEEAIERATSTPQWVPVSWVY
;
A
#
# COMPACT_ATOMS: atom_id res chain seq x y z
N MET A 1 7.20 53.58 -40.54
CA MET A 1 7.82 54.56 -39.63
C MET A 1 8.44 53.80 -38.47
N THR A 2 9.70 54.09 -38.19
CA THR A 2 10.58 53.45 -37.20
C THR A 2 10.25 53.89 -35.77
N LEU A 3 10.96 53.26 -34.81
CA LEU A 3 11.19 53.59 -33.39
C LEU A 3 10.29 52.82 -32.41
N LYS A 4 10.76 52.25 -31.30
CA LYS A 4 12.09 52.07 -30.70
C LYS A 4 11.92 51.03 -29.58
N SER A 5 12.95 50.21 -29.35
CA SER A 5 13.12 49.44 -28.12
C SER A 5 13.20 50.38 -26.93
N ASN A 6 12.50 50.07 -25.83
CA ASN A 6 12.83 50.63 -24.52
C ASN A 6 12.80 49.52 -23.47
N LYS A 7 14.01 49.13 -23.07
CA LYS A 7 14.30 48.35 -21.87
C LYS A 7 14.10 49.26 -20.66
N ASN A 8 13.35 48.81 -19.66
CA ASN A 8 13.69 48.91 -18.24
C ASN A 8 12.51 48.46 -17.39
N GLU A 9 12.58 47.24 -16.87
CA GLU A 9 12.12 46.93 -15.52
C GLU A 9 12.98 45.79 -14.96
N PRO A 10 13.22 45.77 -13.63
CA PRO A 10 14.40 45.17 -13.03
C PRO A 10 14.32 43.65 -12.93
N ALA A 11 15.46 43.00 -13.15
CA ALA A 11 15.67 41.58 -12.92
C ALA A 11 15.48 41.24 -11.43
N VAL A 12 14.39 40.55 -11.11
CA VAL A 12 14.24 39.86 -9.83
C VAL A 12 15.15 38.63 -9.87
N ILE A 13 16.20 38.71 -9.08
CA ILE A 13 17.13 37.62 -8.76
C ILE A 13 16.33 36.55 -8.03
N LEU A 14 16.08 35.41 -8.68
CA LEU A 14 15.63 34.21 -8.00
C LEU A 14 16.85 33.48 -7.48
N GLU A 15 16.99 33.45 -6.15
CA GLU A 15 18.02 32.69 -5.45
C GLU A 15 18.01 31.22 -5.85
N SER A 16 19.21 30.67 -6.09
CA SER A 16 19.40 29.25 -6.33
C SER A 16 19.17 28.49 -5.02
N VAL A 17 18.02 27.83 -4.90
CA VAL A 17 17.84 26.80 -3.88
C VAL A 17 18.65 25.58 -4.34
N ASN A 18 19.79 25.41 -3.68
CA ASN A 18 20.69 24.27 -3.81
C ASN A 18 19.92 22.95 -3.67
N SER A 19 19.63 22.29 -4.78
CA SER A 19 19.39 20.85 -4.79
C SER A 19 20.74 20.20 -4.47
N VAL A 20 20.90 19.79 -3.21
CA VAL A 20 22.08 19.08 -2.72
C VAL A 20 22.14 17.73 -3.44
N ARG A 21 22.78 17.72 -4.62
CA ARG A 21 23.33 16.51 -5.24
C ARG A 21 24.59 16.16 -4.46
N THR A 22 24.50 15.19 -3.58
CA THR A 22 25.67 14.68 -2.88
C THR A 22 26.53 13.86 -3.85
N ALA A 23 27.82 14.18 -3.91
CA ALA A 23 28.87 13.60 -4.76
C ALA A 23 29.09 12.07 -4.64
N LEU A 24 28.18 11.34 -3.98
CA LEU A 24 28.19 9.90 -3.83
C LEU A 24 27.46 9.18 -4.98
N SER A 25 26.68 9.89 -5.80
CA SER A 25 26.02 9.30 -6.99
C SER A 25 27.01 8.92 -8.09
N ASP A 26 28.10 9.68 -8.23
CA ASP A 26 28.99 9.57 -9.38
C ASP A 26 30.14 8.58 -9.12
N LEU A 27 30.65 8.52 -7.89
CA LEU A 27 31.65 7.53 -7.46
C LEU A 27 31.11 6.08 -7.48
N TYR A 28 29.83 5.89 -7.18
CA TYR A 28 29.18 4.57 -7.22
C TYR A 28 29.01 4.05 -8.66
N LEU A 29 28.81 4.96 -9.61
CA LEU A 29 28.59 4.62 -11.02
C LEU A 29 29.90 4.25 -11.74
N GLU A 30 31.04 4.84 -11.36
CA GLU A 30 32.35 4.43 -11.85
C GLU A 30 32.79 3.05 -11.31
N GLN A 31 32.44 2.73 -10.06
CA GLN A 31 32.83 1.47 -9.42
C GLN A 31 32.05 0.25 -9.97
N LEU A 32 30.83 0.47 -10.47
CA LEU A 32 30.01 -0.54 -11.15
C LEU A 32 30.49 -0.86 -12.58
N LEU A 33 31.26 0.03 -13.21
CA LEU A 33 31.76 -0.17 -14.58
C LEU A 33 33.10 -0.92 -14.64
N GLN A 34 33.81 -1.06 -13.52
CA GLN A 34 35.13 -1.71 -13.47
C GLN A 34 35.14 -3.19 -13.10
N ASN A 35 34.06 -3.74 -12.51
CA ASN A 35 34.06 -5.12 -12.02
C ASN A 35 33.10 -6.02 -12.81
N LYS A 36 33.62 -6.64 -13.87
CA LYS A 36 33.10 -7.92 -14.39
C LYS A 36 34.14 -9.02 -14.20
N PRO A 37 33.83 -10.10 -13.47
CA PRO A 37 34.40 -11.41 -13.74
C PRO A 37 33.40 -12.30 -14.49
N LYS A 38 33.98 -13.15 -15.34
CA LYS A 38 33.34 -14.20 -16.14
C LYS A 38 33.02 -15.44 -15.30
N SER A 39 32.29 -16.37 -15.92
CA SER A 39 31.79 -17.66 -15.47
C SER A 39 32.79 -18.56 -14.73
N ASP A 40 32.30 -19.42 -13.82
CA ASP A 40 32.28 -20.88 -14.03
C ASP A 40 31.59 -21.67 -12.89
N LYS A 41 31.29 -22.94 -13.22
CA LYS A 41 30.43 -23.93 -12.55
C LYS A 41 31.09 -24.68 -11.37
N ALA A 42 30.23 -25.30 -10.53
CA ALA A 42 30.36 -26.57 -9.76
C ALA A 42 29.89 -26.37 -8.29
N ALA A 43 29.37 -27.31 -7.50
CA ALA A 43 28.70 -28.61 -7.64
C ALA A 43 28.17 -28.98 -6.23
N MET A 44 27.04 -29.69 -6.18
CA MET A 44 26.55 -30.69 -5.21
C MET A 44 27.25 -30.84 -3.82
N GLN A 45 26.48 -30.81 -2.71
CA GLN A 45 26.23 -32.01 -1.86
C GLN A 45 25.30 -31.76 -0.66
N THR A 46 24.52 -32.81 -0.41
CA THR A 46 23.51 -33.11 0.61
C THR A 46 24.11 -33.34 1.99
N TYR A 47 23.39 -32.95 3.06
CA TYR A 47 23.42 -33.64 4.36
C TYR A 47 22.04 -33.55 5.04
N GLU A 48 21.45 -34.72 5.31
CA GLU A 48 20.34 -34.89 6.26
C GLU A 48 20.87 -34.77 7.69
N ASN A 49 20.08 -34.20 8.61
CA ASN A 49 20.08 -34.69 9.98
C ASN A 49 18.72 -34.48 10.66
N LYS A 50 18.24 -35.56 11.29
CA LYS A 50 17.01 -35.65 12.10
C LYS A 50 17.29 -35.22 13.53
N GLY A 51 16.29 -34.64 14.19
CA GLY A 51 16.26 -34.46 15.64
C GLY A 51 14.91 -33.87 16.07
N ALA A 52 13.99 -34.76 16.45
CA ALA A 52 12.74 -34.42 17.12
C ALA A 52 12.95 -34.44 18.64
N GLU A 53 12.17 -33.61 19.36
CA GLU A 53 11.52 -33.83 20.67
C GLU A 53 11.20 -32.46 21.29
N VAL A 54 10.19 -32.20 22.14
CA VAL A 54 8.88 -32.75 22.52
C VAL A 54 8.32 -31.71 23.53
N TYR A 55 7.00 -31.56 23.60
CA TYR A 55 6.27 -30.60 24.44
C TYR A 55 6.38 -30.88 25.95
N THR A 56 6.36 -29.82 26.78
CA THR A 56 5.65 -29.86 28.08
C THR A 56 5.04 -28.49 28.45
N ASN A 57 3.76 -28.54 28.84
CA ASN A 57 2.93 -27.46 29.38
C ASN A 57 3.25 -27.14 30.85
N GLY A 58 2.89 -25.93 31.32
CA GLY A 58 2.37 -25.81 32.70
C GLY A 58 2.58 -24.50 33.47
N SER A 59 1.55 -23.64 33.40
CA SER A 59 0.90 -22.95 34.52
C SER A 59 1.47 -21.65 35.13
N ALA A 60 0.50 -20.78 35.44
CA ALA A 60 0.60 -19.40 35.86
C ALA A 60 0.81 -19.23 37.38
N LYS A 61 1.43 -18.11 37.78
CA LYS A 61 1.16 -17.34 39.01
C LYS A 61 1.79 -15.94 38.93
N HIS A 62 0.96 -14.92 39.20
CA HIS A 62 1.31 -13.50 39.37
C HIS A 62 2.13 -13.24 40.64
N VAL A 63 3.17 -12.40 40.58
CA VAL A 63 3.51 -11.33 41.56
C VAL A 63 4.32 -10.23 40.84
N ASN A 64 3.95 -8.97 41.05
CA ASN A 64 4.54 -7.75 40.48
C ASN A 64 5.89 -7.35 41.12
N ASP A 65 6.59 -6.48 40.38
CA ASP A 65 7.47 -5.40 40.86
C ASP A 65 8.99 -5.65 40.98
N LYS A 66 9.62 -5.73 39.81
CA LYS A 66 10.76 -4.92 39.35
C LYS A 66 10.75 -5.04 37.84
N GLU A 67 10.77 -3.94 37.09
CA GLU A 67 11.18 -4.00 35.69
C GLU A 67 12.64 -4.48 35.67
N LEU A 68 12.83 -5.80 35.75
CA LEU A 68 13.99 -6.47 35.22
C LEU A 68 13.95 -6.14 33.73
N THR A 69 14.72 -5.15 33.32
CA THR A 69 15.04 -4.92 31.92
C THR A 69 15.59 -6.25 31.41
N LYS A 70 14.73 -7.04 30.75
CA LYS A 70 15.02 -8.44 30.43
C LYS A 70 16.10 -8.45 29.37
N MET A 71 17.34 -8.49 29.81
CA MET A 71 18.49 -8.57 28.91
C MET A 71 18.39 -9.85 28.10
N ARG A 72 18.52 -9.71 26.78
CA ARG A 72 18.59 -10.81 25.84
C ARG A 72 20.03 -11.00 25.42
N GLU A 73 20.52 -12.22 25.53
CA GLU A 73 21.81 -12.60 24.96
C GLU A 73 21.61 -13.00 23.49
N VAL A 74 22.43 -12.45 22.61
CA VAL A 74 22.46 -12.78 21.19
C VAL A 74 23.88 -13.18 20.81
N ALA A 75 23.99 -14.24 20.02
CA ALA A 75 25.26 -14.73 19.51
C ALA A 75 25.18 -14.79 17.99
N PHE A 76 26.20 -14.30 17.31
CA PHE A 76 26.33 -14.43 15.86
C PHE A 76 27.78 -14.66 15.48
N GLU A 77 27.98 -15.36 14.36
CA GLU A 77 29.30 -15.63 13.83
C GLU A 77 29.74 -14.49 12.90
N LYS A 78 30.81 -13.81 13.29
CA LYS A 78 31.39 -12.72 12.51
C LYS A 78 32.39 -13.25 11.49
N ASN A 79 32.01 -13.13 10.22
CA ASN A 79 32.89 -13.31 9.08
C ASN A 79 33.92 -12.17 8.98
N PRO A 80 35.23 -12.45 8.88
CA PRO A 80 36.27 -11.41 8.74
C PRO A 80 36.24 -10.67 7.40
N SER A 81 35.65 -11.27 6.36
CA SER A 81 35.60 -10.76 4.99
C SER A 81 34.46 -9.79 4.71
N GLU A 82 33.47 -9.69 5.59
CA GLU A 82 32.32 -8.80 5.42
C GLU A 82 32.05 -7.98 6.70
N PRO A 83 31.63 -6.70 6.58
CA PRO A 83 31.23 -5.91 7.74
C PRO A 83 29.92 -6.46 8.31
N MET A 84 29.75 -6.32 9.63
CA MET A 84 28.53 -6.75 10.32
C MET A 84 27.27 -6.02 9.82
N GLY A 85 27.43 -4.83 9.24
CA GLY A 85 26.33 -4.04 8.70
C GLY A 85 25.50 -3.34 9.77
N ILE A 86 26.13 -2.88 10.86
CA ILE A 86 25.46 -2.08 11.90
C ILE A 86 26.21 -0.78 12.15
N THR A 87 25.48 0.23 12.60
CA THR A 87 26.05 1.48 13.11
C THR A 87 25.58 1.69 14.54
N LEU A 88 26.45 2.26 15.37
CA LEU A 88 26.20 2.49 16.80
C LEU A 88 26.17 3.98 17.09
N LYS A 89 25.31 4.40 18.01
CA LYS A 89 25.27 5.76 18.56
C LYS A 89 25.13 5.73 20.07
N LEU A 90 25.59 6.77 20.74
CA LEU A 90 25.28 7.02 22.14
C LEU A 90 23.97 7.82 22.22
N ASN A 91 23.07 7.43 23.12
CA ASN A 91 21.87 8.20 23.42
C ASN A 91 22.15 9.31 24.45
N ASP A 92 21.14 10.11 24.78
CA ASP A 92 21.24 11.22 25.76
C ASP A 92 21.68 10.76 27.17
N LYS A 93 21.50 9.47 27.47
CA LYS A 93 21.91 8.83 28.72
C LYS A 93 23.29 8.18 28.65
N GLN A 94 24.08 8.47 27.61
CA GLN A 94 25.41 7.88 27.37
C GLN A 94 25.39 6.33 27.27
N ARG A 95 24.30 5.76 26.76
CA ARG A 95 24.16 4.32 26.51
C ARG A 95 24.32 4.04 25.02
N CYS A 96 25.04 2.98 24.69
CA CYS A 96 25.24 2.54 23.31
C CYS A 96 23.98 1.89 22.76
N THR A 97 23.52 2.37 21.61
CA THR A 97 22.33 1.88 20.92
C THR A 97 22.65 1.61 19.46
N VAL A 98 21.98 0.63 18.86
CA VAL A 98 22.04 0.38 17.42
C VAL A 98 21.34 1.53 16.70
N ALA A 99 22.08 2.32 15.94
CA ALA A 99 21.57 3.48 15.22
C ALA A 99 20.92 3.11 13.89
N ARG A 100 21.51 2.15 13.16
CA ARG A 100 21.05 1.67 11.86
C ARG A 100 21.56 0.26 11.58
N ILE A 101 20.78 -0.55 10.88
CA ILE A 101 21.19 -1.82 10.30
C ILE A 101 21.22 -1.67 8.77
N LEU A 102 22.37 -1.96 8.16
CA LEU A 102 22.56 -1.92 6.72
C LEU A 102 21.88 -3.13 6.07
N HIS A 103 20.93 -2.87 5.18
CA HIS A 103 20.21 -3.90 4.42
C HIS A 103 21.19 -4.78 3.63
N GLY A 104 20.99 -6.09 3.68
CA GLY A 104 21.89 -7.08 3.07
C GLY A 104 23.19 -7.35 3.85
N GLY A 105 23.45 -6.62 4.94
CA GLY A 105 24.55 -6.91 5.87
C GLY A 105 24.33 -8.19 6.69
N MET A 106 25.39 -8.67 7.35
CA MET A 106 25.37 -9.89 8.16
C MET A 106 24.23 -9.89 9.21
N ILE A 107 24.14 -8.81 10.00
CA ILE A 107 23.13 -8.69 11.06
C ILE A 107 21.71 -8.60 10.49
N HIS A 108 21.53 -7.96 9.33
CA HIS A 108 20.25 -7.92 8.63
C HIS A 108 19.78 -9.31 8.20
N ARG A 109 20.67 -10.14 7.63
CA ARG A 109 20.34 -11.50 7.19
C ARG A 109 20.00 -12.44 8.35
N GLN A 110 20.62 -12.24 9.51
CA GLN A 110 20.43 -13.10 10.68
C GLN A 110 19.31 -12.62 11.62
N GLY A 111 18.89 -11.36 11.53
CA GLY A 111 17.84 -10.80 12.39
C GLY A 111 18.19 -10.81 13.88
N SER A 112 19.48 -10.82 14.22
CA SER A 112 19.97 -10.98 15.60
C SER A 112 19.86 -9.70 16.44
N LEU A 113 19.90 -8.53 15.79
CA LEU A 113 19.77 -7.20 16.40
C LEU A 113 18.76 -6.36 15.62
N ASN A 114 18.18 -5.36 16.28
CA ASN A 114 17.28 -4.39 15.67
C ASN A 114 17.77 -2.95 15.89
N GLU A 115 17.30 -2.03 15.06
CA GLU A 115 17.53 -0.60 15.28
C GLU A 115 16.87 -0.16 16.60
N GLY A 116 17.63 0.59 17.40
CA GLY A 116 17.22 1.06 18.71
C GLY A 116 17.58 0.13 19.86
N ASP A 117 18.00 -1.13 19.62
CA ASP A 117 18.45 -2.03 20.69
C ASP A 117 19.63 -1.42 21.45
N GLU A 118 19.58 -1.47 22.79
CA GLU A 118 20.64 -0.97 23.65
C GLU A 118 21.65 -2.09 23.94
N ILE A 119 22.93 -1.84 23.67
CA ILE A 119 24.00 -2.82 23.88
C ILE A 119 24.57 -2.62 25.27
N ALA A 120 24.39 -3.61 26.14
CA ALA A 120 24.92 -3.61 27.50
C ALA A 120 26.32 -4.23 27.57
N GLU A 121 26.55 -5.34 26.86
CA GLU A 121 27.82 -6.08 26.86
C GLU A 121 28.17 -6.61 25.47
N ILE A 122 29.46 -6.66 25.15
CA ILE A 122 30.02 -7.32 23.96
C ILE A 122 31.15 -8.25 24.41
N ASN A 123 31.04 -9.54 24.11
CA ASN A 123 31.99 -10.60 24.51
C ASN A 123 32.32 -10.57 26.01
N GLY A 124 31.30 -10.39 26.86
CA GLY A 124 31.43 -10.28 28.31
C GLY A 124 32.03 -8.96 28.83
N LYS A 125 32.36 -7.99 27.96
CA LYS A 125 32.83 -6.66 28.36
C LYS A 125 31.67 -5.68 28.39
N SER A 126 31.51 -4.97 29.52
CA SER A 126 30.52 -3.90 29.62
C SER A 126 30.84 -2.77 28.64
N VAL A 127 29.80 -2.31 27.95
CA VAL A 127 29.84 -1.21 26.98
C VAL A 127 29.66 0.15 27.66
N SER A 128 29.31 0.17 28.95
CA SER A 128 29.15 1.41 29.72
C SER A 128 30.46 2.21 29.78
N ASN A 129 30.35 3.54 29.62
CA ASN A 129 31.47 4.49 29.64
C ASN A 129 32.51 4.34 28.51
N GLN A 130 32.18 3.62 27.44
CA GLN A 130 33.03 3.53 26.24
C GLN A 130 32.56 4.48 25.14
N THR A 131 33.51 5.04 24.41
CA THR A 131 33.23 5.84 23.21
C THR A 131 32.84 4.95 22.03
N VAL A 132 32.11 5.51 21.06
CA VAL A 132 31.71 4.77 19.85
C VAL A 132 32.94 4.22 19.10
N ASP A 133 34.03 4.97 19.04
CA ASP A 133 35.27 4.53 18.36
C ASP A 133 35.93 3.33 19.04
N GLN A 134 35.93 3.30 20.38
CA GLN A 134 36.43 2.16 21.15
C GLN A 134 35.57 0.91 20.92
N LEU A 135 34.24 1.08 20.87
CA LEU A 135 33.31 -0.02 20.59
C LEU A 135 33.45 -0.55 19.17
N GLN A 136 33.61 0.35 18.19
CA GLN A 136 33.92 -0.03 16.82
C GLN A 136 35.25 -0.80 16.73
N LYS A 137 36.26 -0.39 17.50
CA LYS A 137 37.54 -1.10 17.57
C LYS A 137 37.37 -2.50 18.14
N ILE A 138 36.67 -2.66 19.27
CA ILE A 138 36.36 -3.96 19.87
C ILE A 138 35.63 -4.86 18.86
N LEU A 139 34.63 -4.33 18.15
CA LEU A 139 33.88 -5.09 17.15
C LEU A 139 34.71 -5.43 15.93
N LYS A 140 35.63 -4.56 15.49
CA LYS A 140 36.56 -4.84 14.40
C LYS A 140 37.55 -5.94 14.77
N GLU A 141 38.07 -5.92 16.00
CA GLU A 141 39.08 -6.88 16.51
C GLU A 141 38.48 -8.23 16.90
N SER A 142 37.18 -8.29 17.18
CA SER A 142 36.47 -9.55 17.45
C SER A 142 36.42 -10.40 16.17
N ASN A 143 36.75 -11.69 16.23
CA ASN A 143 36.64 -12.64 15.11
C ASN A 143 35.96 -13.93 15.59
N GLY A 144 35.14 -14.56 14.73
CA GLY A 144 34.37 -15.74 15.10
C GLY A 144 33.08 -15.38 15.85
N ILE A 145 32.68 -16.19 16.84
CA ILE A 145 31.42 -16.00 17.56
C ILE A 145 31.49 -14.74 18.44
N VAL A 146 30.64 -13.77 18.16
CA VAL A 146 30.45 -12.57 18.96
C VAL A 146 29.18 -12.73 19.78
N THR A 147 29.30 -12.59 21.09
CA THR A 147 28.17 -12.60 22.03
C THR A 147 27.87 -11.20 22.50
N MET A 148 26.60 -10.81 22.54
CA MET A 148 26.16 -9.51 23.05
C MET A 148 25.01 -9.69 24.02
N LYS A 149 25.01 -8.94 25.12
CA LYS A 149 23.80 -8.74 25.92
C LYS A 149 23.18 -7.42 25.54
N ILE A 150 21.93 -7.48 25.12
CA ILE A 150 21.15 -6.33 24.68
C ILE A 150 19.92 -6.15 25.54
N ILE A 151 19.50 -4.90 25.71
CA ILE A 151 18.18 -4.55 26.21
C ILE A 151 17.34 -4.21 24.96
N PRO A 152 16.37 -5.06 24.60
CA PRO A 152 15.58 -4.84 23.39
C PRO A 152 14.75 -3.58 23.52
N ASN A 153 14.74 -2.75 22.47
CA ASN A 153 13.89 -1.57 22.46
C ASN A 153 12.46 -1.98 22.05
N LEU A 154 11.62 -2.23 23.07
CA LEU A 154 10.22 -2.58 22.86
C LEU A 154 9.39 -1.43 22.25
N GLN A 155 9.85 -0.18 22.37
CA GLN A 155 9.20 0.98 21.77
C GLN A 155 9.53 1.15 20.28
N SER A 156 10.76 0.81 19.83
CA SER A 156 11.11 0.85 18.39
C SER A 156 10.55 -0.33 17.60
N ARG A 157 10.20 -1.45 18.25
CA ARG A 157 9.45 -2.55 17.62
C ARG A 157 8.08 -2.12 17.07
N SER A 158 7.56 -0.98 17.51
CA SER A 158 6.28 -0.43 17.05
C SER A 158 6.40 0.51 15.84
N GLN A 159 7.60 0.68 15.25
CA GLN A 159 7.83 1.73 14.26
C GLN A 159 8.84 1.40 13.14
N ALA A 160 8.92 0.14 12.68
CA ALA A 160 8.99 -0.01 11.23
C ALA A 160 7.60 0.43 10.75
N CYS A 161 7.48 1.51 9.98
CA CYS A 161 6.20 1.84 9.36
C CYS A 161 5.85 0.65 8.45
N GLU A 162 5.07 -0.30 8.97
CA GLU A 162 4.56 -1.42 8.21
C GLU A 162 3.67 -0.81 7.13
N MET A 163 4.20 -0.78 5.91
CA MET A 163 3.52 -0.16 4.78
C MET A 163 2.50 -1.16 4.27
N TYR A 164 1.22 -0.81 4.32
CA TYR A 164 0.15 -1.64 3.80
C TYR A 164 -0.42 -1.01 2.54
N MET A 165 -0.61 -1.83 1.52
CA MET A 165 -1.17 -1.46 0.25
C MET A 165 -2.44 -2.27 -0.01
N ARG A 166 -3.50 -1.62 -0.44
CA ARG A 166 -4.68 -2.28 -1.00
C ARG A 166 -4.49 -2.45 -2.51
N ALA A 167 -4.59 -3.68 -2.98
CA ALA A 167 -4.59 -3.97 -4.41
C ALA A 167 -5.85 -3.40 -5.08
N GLN A 168 -5.69 -2.62 -6.14
CA GLN A 168 -6.82 -2.07 -6.91
C GLN A 168 -7.08 -2.87 -8.21
N PHE A 169 -6.30 -3.92 -8.47
CA PHE A 169 -6.41 -4.82 -9.61
C PHE A 169 -6.13 -6.27 -9.22
N ASP A 170 -6.49 -7.21 -10.10
CA ASP A 170 -6.21 -8.62 -9.91
C ASP A 170 -4.85 -8.99 -10.52
N TYR A 171 -4.05 -9.76 -9.78
CA TYR A 171 -2.75 -10.23 -10.25
C TYR A 171 -2.64 -11.75 -10.14
N ASP A 172 -2.30 -12.39 -11.26
CA ASP A 172 -2.05 -13.83 -11.34
C ASP A 172 -0.62 -14.08 -11.85
N PRO A 173 0.32 -14.50 -11.00
CA PRO A 173 1.71 -14.72 -11.39
C PRO A 173 1.86 -15.85 -12.41
N ALA A 174 0.91 -16.79 -12.49
CA ALA A 174 0.95 -17.86 -13.50
C ALA A 174 0.80 -17.31 -14.93
N LYS A 175 0.02 -16.22 -15.07
CA LYS A 175 -0.25 -15.53 -16.34
C LYS A 175 0.79 -14.46 -16.68
N ASP A 176 1.78 -14.26 -15.82
CA ASP A 176 2.79 -13.23 -15.99
C ASP A 176 4.07 -13.83 -16.58
N ASP A 177 4.44 -13.39 -17.79
CA ASP A 177 5.63 -13.90 -18.49
C ASP A 177 6.89 -13.10 -18.16
N ILE A 178 6.76 -11.95 -17.48
CA ILE A 178 7.91 -11.12 -17.10
C ILE A 178 8.37 -11.34 -15.66
N ILE A 179 7.62 -12.13 -14.87
CA ILE A 179 8.01 -12.48 -13.50
C ILE A 179 9.28 -13.35 -13.49
N PRO A 180 10.28 -13.06 -12.65
CA PRO A 180 11.52 -13.84 -12.60
C PRO A 180 11.31 -15.31 -12.24
N CYS A 181 10.39 -15.58 -11.31
CA CYS A 181 10.00 -16.92 -10.88
C CYS A 181 8.50 -16.94 -10.58
N LYS A 182 7.72 -17.69 -11.38
CA LYS A 182 6.25 -17.78 -11.23
C LYS A 182 5.83 -18.35 -9.87
N GLU A 183 6.62 -19.28 -9.33
CA GLU A 183 6.38 -19.93 -8.04
C GLU A 183 6.58 -18.96 -6.86
N ALA A 184 7.45 -17.97 -7.02
CA ALA A 184 7.69 -16.93 -6.01
C ALA A 184 6.66 -15.80 -6.09
N GLY A 185 5.76 -15.80 -7.07
CA GLY A 185 4.77 -14.74 -7.26
C GLY A 185 3.62 -14.81 -6.25
N LEU A 186 3.22 -13.66 -5.74
CA LEU A 186 2.07 -13.54 -4.84
C LEU A 186 0.80 -13.28 -5.66
N LYS A 187 -0.12 -14.24 -5.72
CA LYS A 187 -1.44 -14.05 -6.34
C LYS A 187 -2.33 -13.22 -5.40
N PHE A 188 -3.03 -12.24 -5.95
CA PHE A 188 -3.98 -11.41 -5.19
C PHE A 188 -5.14 -10.91 -6.07
N GLN A 189 -6.22 -10.49 -5.42
CA GLN A 189 -7.40 -9.91 -6.04
C GLN A 189 -7.57 -8.44 -5.62
N THR A 190 -8.38 -7.72 -6.40
CA THR A 190 -8.81 -6.36 -6.08
C THR A 190 -9.46 -6.32 -4.70
N GLY A 191 -8.93 -5.50 -3.80
CA GLY A 191 -9.37 -5.35 -2.41
C GLY A 191 -8.45 -6.02 -1.38
N ASP A 192 -7.57 -6.94 -1.80
CA ASP A 192 -6.62 -7.59 -0.89
C ASP A 192 -5.66 -6.56 -0.26
N ILE A 193 -5.36 -6.76 1.02
CA ILE A 193 -4.42 -5.94 1.78
C ILE A 193 -3.07 -6.64 1.83
N ILE A 194 -2.05 -5.97 1.33
CA ILE A 194 -0.70 -6.49 1.15
C ILE A 194 0.23 -5.69 2.05
N GLN A 195 0.90 -6.37 2.98
CA GLN A 195 2.01 -5.83 3.73
C GLN A 195 3.25 -5.78 2.83
N ILE A 196 3.82 -4.60 2.63
CA ILE A 196 5.03 -4.40 1.84
C ILE A 196 6.24 -4.62 2.74
N ILE A 197 7.05 -5.62 2.39
CA ILE A 197 8.24 -6.05 3.14
C ILE A 197 9.50 -5.45 2.52
N ASN A 198 9.60 -5.45 1.17
CA ASN A 198 10.78 -4.97 0.45
C ASN A 198 10.39 -4.27 -0.85
N LYS A 199 10.99 -3.09 -1.11
CA LYS A 199 10.81 -2.28 -2.33
C LYS A 199 12.12 -1.90 -3.03
N GLN A 200 13.21 -2.62 -2.74
CA GLN A 200 14.54 -2.32 -3.29
C GLN A 200 14.60 -2.56 -4.80
N ASP A 201 13.90 -3.58 -5.31
CA ASP A 201 13.80 -3.79 -6.75
C ASP A 201 12.72 -2.85 -7.35
N PRO A 202 13.05 -2.08 -8.40
CA PRO A 202 12.14 -1.09 -8.98
C PRO A 202 10.96 -1.71 -9.75
N ASN A 203 10.99 -3.01 -10.05
CA ASN A 203 9.98 -3.72 -10.81
C ASN A 203 9.22 -4.75 -9.95
N TRP A 204 9.87 -5.34 -8.95
CA TRP A 204 9.34 -6.46 -8.17
C TRP A 204 9.47 -6.22 -6.67
N TRP A 205 8.36 -5.86 -6.04
CA TRP A 205 8.31 -5.71 -4.59
C TRP A 205 8.03 -7.05 -3.92
N GLN A 206 8.44 -7.19 -2.66
CA GLN A 206 8.10 -8.34 -1.83
C GLN A 206 7.01 -7.94 -0.85
N GLY A 207 5.97 -8.74 -0.77
CA GLY A 207 4.90 -8.54 0.20
C GLY A 207 4.24 -9.83 0.63
N SER A 208 3.36 -9.71 1.63
CA SER A 208 2.50 -10.81 2.08
C SER A 208 1.06 -10.30 2.20
N VAL A 209 0.09 -11.13 1.84
CA VAL A 209 -1.33 -10.80 1.98
C VAL A 209 -1.75 -11.08 3.43
N GLU A 210 -2.39 -10.12 4.10
CA GLU A 210 -2.79 -10.25 5.52
C GLU A 210 -3.73 -11.45 5.77
N SER A 211 -4.57 -11.80 4.79
CA SER A 211 -5.48 -12.94 4.87
C SER A 211 -4.82 -14.30 4.59
N SER A 212 -3.57 -14.31 4.11
CA SER A 212 -2.83 -15.53 3.79
C SER A 212 -2.03 -16.01 4.99
N ALA A 213 -2.19 -17.28 5.35
CA ALA A 213 -1.39 -17.94 6.40
C ALA A 213 0.03 -18.32 5.92
N ALA A 214 0.45 -17.82 4.76
CA ALA A 214 1.78 -18.06 4.23
C ALA A 214 2.81 -17.19 4.95
N ASP A 215 3.72 -17.81 5.69
CA ASP A 215 4.83 -17.14 6.38
C ASP A 215 5.90 -16.58 5.43
N PHE A 216 5.75 -16.77 4.11
CA PHE A 216 6.73 -16.34 3.11
C PHE A 216 6.24 -15.13 2.31
N ALA A 217 7.15 -14.19 2.09
CA ALA A 217 6.93 -13.06 1.20
C ALA A 217 6.94 -13.53 -0.26
N GLY A 218 5.93 -13.11 -1.03
CA GLY A 218 5.89 -13.34 -2.48
C GLY A 218 6.16 -12.05 -3.27
N LEU A 219 6.51 -12.22 -4.55
CA LEU A 219 6.78 -11.13 -5.47
C LEU A 219 5.48 -10.55 -6.02
N ILE A 220 5.36 -9.23 -5.93
CA ILE A 220 4.31 -8.43 -6.56
C ILE A 220 4.95 -7.42 -7.51
N PRO A 221 4.24 -7.01 -8.57
CA PRO A 221 4.74 -5.94 -9.43
C PRO A 221 4.76 -4.60 -8.67
N SER A 222 5.80 -3.80 -8.90
CA SER A 222 5.84 -2.42 -8.42
C SER A 222 4.74 -1.58 -9.09
N PRO A 223 4.34 -0.43 -8.50
CA PRO A 223 3.43 0.52 -9.13
C PRO A 223 3.89 0.91 -10.54
N GLU A 224 5.18 1.17 -10.72
CA GLU A 224 5.76 1.59 -11.99
C GLU A 224 5.69 0.47 -13.04
N LEU A 225 5.92 -0.79 -12.63
CA LEU A 225 5.79 -1.94 -13.52
C LEU A 225 4.33 -2.16 -13.92
N GLN A 226 3.40 -1.99 -12.98
CA GLN A 226 1.98 -2.13 -13.26
C GLN A 226 1.50 -1.04 -14.23
N GLU A 227 1.91 0.22 -14.01
CA GLU A 227 1.64 1.32 -14.93
C GLU A 227 2.16 1.03 -16.34
N TRP A 228 3.37 0.47 -16.43
CA TRP A 228 3.92 0.04 -17.71
C TRP A 228 3.07 -0.98 -18.44
N ARG A 229 2.53 -1.97 -17.73
CA ARG A 229 1.69 -3.00 -18.34
C ARG A 229 0.41 -2.39 -18.90
N VAL A 230 -0.22 -1.48 -18.16
CA VAL A 230 -1.45 -0.80 -18.61
C VAL A 230 -1.16 0.07 -19.83
N ALA A 231 -0.11 0.89 -19.78
CA ALA A 231 0.30 1.73 -20.90
C ALA A 231 0.67 0.93 -22.15
N SER A 232 1.39 -0.18 -21.99
CA SER A 232 1.81 -1.03 -23.12
C SER A 232 0.62 -1.73 -23.78
N LYS A 233 -0.40 -2.13 -23.01
CA LYS A 233 -1.65 -2.72 -23.55
C LYS A 233 -2.48 -1.70 -24.33
N SER A 234 -2.50 -0.43 -23.91
CA SER A 234 -3.23 0.64 -24.63
C SER A 234 -2.64 0.90 -26.02
N LYS A 235 -1.31 0.97 -26.13
CA LYS A 235 -0.60 1.14 -27.41
C LYS A 235 -0.77 -0.06 -28.37
N ALA A 236 -0.93 -1.27 -27.83
CA ALA A 236 -1.21 -2.45 -28.65
C ALA A 236 -2.62 -2.42 -29.27
N ARG A 237 -3.60 -1.78 -28.62
CA ARG A 237 -4.96 -1.59 -29.16
C ARG A 237 -5.04 -0.49 -30.22
N GLU A 238 -4.21 0.55 -30.13
CA GLU A 238 -4.13 1.61 -31.15
C GLU A 238 -3.33 1.21 -32.41
N GLY A 239 -2.62 0.08 -32.38
CA GLY A 239 -1.77 -0.38 -33.48
C GLY A 239 -2.47 -1.12 -34.63
N SER A 240 -3.81 -1.23 -34.65
CA SER A 240 -4.52 -2.04 -35.65
C SER A 240 -5.17 -1.26 -36.82
N GLN A 241 -4.84 0.01 -37.03
CA GLN A 241 -5.23 0.74 -38.24
C GLN A 241 -4.15 1.74 -38.69
N SER A 242 -3.14 1.26 -39.43
CA SER A 242 -2.56 1.96 -40.58
C SER A 242 -1.46 1.09 -41.19
N CYS A 243 -1.81 0.38 -42.25
CA CYS A 243 -0.87 -0.37 -43.07
C CYS A 243 -0.05 0.62 -43.90
N SER A 244 1.28 0.64 -43.73
CA SER A 244 2.23 1.18 -44.71
C SER A 244 3.40 0.19 -44.85
N PRO A 245 3.68 -0.38 -46.04
CA PRO A 245 4.58 -1.52 -46.16
C PRO A 245 6.08 -1.18 -46.17
N PHE A 246 6.48 0.07 -45.96
CA PHE A 246 7.88 0.49 -45.98
C PHE A 246 8.22 1.39 -44.79
N GLY A 247 8.51 0.77 -43.64
CA GLY A 247 9.00 1.46 -42.46
C GLY A 247 9.73 0.47 -41.56
N LYS A 248 11.06 0.60 -41.49
CA LYS A 248 11.93 -0.22 -40.63
C LYS A 248 11.33 -0.28 -39.22
N LYS A 249 11.11 -1.49 -38.69
CA LYS A 249 10.74 -1.73 -37.28
C LYS A 249 11.79 -1.11 -36.37
N LYS A 250 11.60 0.16 -36.01
CA LYS A 250 12.34 0.81 -34.94
C LYS A 250 11.84 0.15 -33.66
N LYS A 251 12.59 -0.81 -33.11
CA LYS A 251 12.38 -1.27 -31.74
C LYS A 251 12.35 -0.01 -30.88
N CYS A 252 11.18 0.34 -30.36
CA CYS A 252 11.00 1.46 -29.45
C CYS A 252 11.68 1.07 -28.14
N LYS A 253 12.98 1.32 -28.10
CA LYS A 253 13.84 1.26 -26.93
C LYS A 253 13.94 2.67 -26.34
N ASP A 254 12.84 3.42 -26.36
CA ASP A 254 12.77 4.71 -25.70
C ASP A 254 12.33 4.44 -24.27
N LYS A 255 13.35 4.54 -23.42
CA LYS A 255 13.34 4.42 -21.98
C LYS A 255 12.22 5.30 -21.40
N TYR A 256 11.53 4.75 -20.42
CA TYR A 256 10.79 5.48 -19.40
C TYR A 256 11.49 6.78 -19.03
N LEU A 257 10.97 7.90 -19.55
CA LEU A 257 11.34 9.22 -19.06
C LEU A 257 10.26 9.62 -18.08
N ALA A 258 10.67 9.85 -16.82
CA ALA A 258 9.85 10.47 -15.78
C ALA A 258 9.16 11.78 -16.22
N LYS A 259 9.60 12.38 -17.34
CA LYS A 259 8.99 13.54 -17.98
C LYS A 259 7.57 13.32 -18.55
N HIS A 260 7.06 12.08 -18.56
CA HIS A 260 5.70 11.77 -19.03
C HIS A 260 4.67 11.53 -17.90
N SER A 261 5.03 11.70 -16.62
CA SER A 261 4.14 11.46 -15.47
C SER A 261 2.78 12.17 -15.59
N SER A 262 2.73 13.39 -16.12
CA SER A 262 1.47 14.15 -16.26
C SER A 262 0.47 13.55 -17.25
N ILE A 263 0.92 12.70 -18.19
CA ILE A 263 0.03 11.95 -19.10
C ILE A 263 -0.59 10.76 -18.35
N PHE A 264 0.12 10.20 -17.37
CA PHE A 264 -0.35 9.06 -16.58
C PHE A 264 -1.24 9.49 -15.41
N ASP A 265 -1.04 10.68 -14.85
CA ASP A 265 -1.97 11.30 -13.88
C ASP A 265 -3.38 11.48 -14.50
N GLN A 266 -3.45 11.68 -15.81
CA GLN A 266 -4.72 11.76 -16.56
C GLN A 266 -5.34 10.38 -16.87
N LEU A 267 -4.54 9.31 -16.81
CA LEU A 267 -4.97 7.95 -17.15
C LEU A 267 -5.52 7.15 -15.96
N ASP A 268 -5.53 7.73 -14.75
CA ASP A 268 -6.08 7.12 -13.52
C ASP A 268 -5.66 5.65 -13.38
N VAL A 269 -4.34 5.42 -13.48
CA VAL A 269 -3.81 4.08 -13.66
C VAL A 269 -3.95 3.29 -12.37
N ILE A 270 -4.84 2.31 -12.40
CA ILE A 270 -5.19 1.45 -11.27
C ILE A 270 -3.99 0.57 -10.89
N SER A 271 -3.36 0.87 -9.76
CA SER A 271 -2.24 0.11 -9.18
C SER A 271 -2.53 -0.30 -7.74
N TYR A 272 -1.98 0.43 -6.77
CA TYR A 272 -2.13 0.17 -5.34
C TYR A 272 -2.58 1.45 -4.63
N GLU A 273 -3.28 1.28 -3.52
CA GLU A 273 -3.65 2.38 -2.63
C GLU A 273 -3.01 2.17 -1.28
N GLU A 274 -2.30 3.17 -0.78
CA GLU A 274 -1.71 3.09 0.56
C GLU A 274 -2.81 3.18 1.62
N VAL A 275 -2.81 2.22 2.55
CA VAL A 275 -3.86 2.07 3.55
C VAL A 275 -3.30 1.95 4.95
N VAL A 276 -4.12 2.38 5.92
CA VAL A 276 -3.85 2.25 7.34
C VAL A 276 -5.07 1.64 8.04
N LYS A 277 -4.82 0.84 9.07
CA LYS A 277 -5.87 0.21 9.87
C LYS A 277 -6.30 1.18 10.96
N LEU A 278 -7.52 1.69 10.87
CA LEU A 278 -8.13 2.48 11.93
C LEU A 278 -9.00 1.59 12.84
N PRO A 279 -9.11 1.93 14.13
CA PRO A 279 -10.14 1.36 15.00
C PRO A 279 -11.53 1.53 14.40
N ALA A 280 -12.48 0.71 14.85
CA ALA A 280 -13.85 0.78 14.35
C ALA A 280 -14.43 2.19 14.51
N PHE A 281 -14.98 2.74 13.44
CA PHE A 281 -15.54 4.09 13.41
C PHE A 281 -16.84 4.14 12.61
N LYS A 282 -17.68 5.12 12.90
CA LYS A 282 -18.97 5.27 12.23
C LYS A 282 -18.79 5.87 10.83
N ARG A 283 -19.33 5.18 9.82
CA ARG A 283 -19.46 5.72 8.45
C ARG A 283 -20.56 6.79 8.44
N LYS A 284 -20.26 7.96 7.88
CA LYS A 284 -21.19 9.11 7.85
C LYS A 284 -22.06 9.11 6.59
N THR A 285 -21.55 8.53 5.50
CA THR A 285 -22.23 8.50 4.21
C THR A 285 -22.40 7.04 3.75
N LEU A 286 -23.60 6.68 3.28
CA LEU A 286 -23.87 5.45 2.55
C LEU A 286 -24.04 5.79 1.07
N VAL A 287 -23.25 5.18 0.20
CA VAL A 287 -23.30 5.43 -1.25
C VAL A 287 -23.79 4.19 -1.97
N LEU A 288 -24.89 4.29 -2.71
CA LEU A 288 -25.48 3.21 -3.50
C LEU A 288 -25.13 3.38 -4.98
N ILE A 289 -24.37 2.44 -5.53
CA ILE A 289 -23.95 2.41 -6.94
C ILE A 289 -24.48 1.16 -7.62
N GLY A 290 -24.78 1.23 -8.91
CA GLY A 290 -25.31 0.11 -9.68
C GLY A 290 -25.93 0.61 -10.97
N ALA A 291 -26.15 -0.29 -11.92
CA ALA A 291 -26.75 0.08 -13.19
C ALA A 291 -28.13 0.75 -12.99
N PRO A 292 -28.52 1.68 -13.87
CA PRO A 292 -29.90 2.18 -13.95
C PRO A 292 -30.90 1.03 -14.02
N GLY A 293 -31.99 1.12 -13.27
CA GLY A 293 -33.02 0.07 -13.24
C GLY A 293 -32.76 -1.10 -12.27
N VAL A 294 -31.57 -1.19 -11.64
CA VAL A 294 -31.24 -2.28 -10.71
C VAL A 294 -32.00 -2.24 -9.37
N GLY A 295 -32.78 -1.19 -9.10
CA GLY A 295 -33.61 -1.06 -7.89
C GLY A 295 -33.02 -0.19 -6.77
N ARG A 296 -31.92 0.54 -7.00
CA ARG A 296 -31.29 1.45 -6.02
C ARG A 296 -32.27 2.42 -5.36
N ARG A 297 -33.19 3.00 -6.15
CA ARG A 297 -34.22 3.94 -5.66
C ARG A 297 -35.19 3.26 -4.68
N HIS A 298 -35.57 2.01 -4.93
CA HIS A 298 -36.45 1.25 -4.03
C HIS A 298 -35.74 0.92 -2.73
N ILE A 299 -34.50 0.43 -2.80
CA ILE A 299 -33.65 0.15 -1.62
C ILE A 299 -33.47 1.41 -0.76
N LYS A 300 -33.13 2.54 -1.39
CA LYS A 300 -33.02 3.84 -0.70
C LYS A 300 -34.33 4.23 -0.01
N SER A 301 -35.45 4.12 -0.72
CA SER A 301 -36.77 4.50 -0.17
C SER A 301 -37.15 3.60 1.01
N ALA A 302 -36.89 2.29 0.91
CA ALA A 302 -37.10 1.33 1.98
C ALA A 302 -36.22 1.62 3.21
N LEU A 303 -34.93 1.91 3.02
CA LEU A 303 -34.00 2.29 4.10
C LEU A 303 -34.49 3.53 4.87
N LEU A 304 -34.90 4.57 4.14
CA LEU A 304 -35.37 5.84 4.73
C LEU A 304 -36.71 5.67 5.46
N ALA A 305 -37.61 4.84 4.93
CA ALA A 305 -38.88 4.54 5.56
C ALA A 305 -38.72 3.68 6.83
N LYS A 306 -37.82 2.70 6.80
CA LYS A 306 -37.59 1.76 7.90
C LYS A 306 -36.80 2.40 9.05
N TYR A 307 -35.84 3.29 8.77
CA TYR A 307 -35.04 3.97 9.82
C TYR A 307 -34.89 5.48 9.58
N PRO A 308 -35.98 6.26 9.77
CA PRO A 308 -35.94 7.72 9.60
C PRO A 308 -35.01 8.43 10.60
N GLU A 309 -34.72 7.80 11.74
CA GLU A 309 -33.80 8.36 12.74
C GLU A 309 -32.32 8.07 12.45
N LYS A 310 -32.02 7.03 11.67
CA LYS A 310 -30.64 6.64 11.35
C LYS A 310 -30.18 7.19 10.01
N PHE A 311 -31.08 7.22 9.02
CA PHE A 311 -30.76 7.61 7.65
C PHE A 311 -31.46 8.91 7.26
N SER A 312 -30.80 9.70 6.42
CA SER A 312 -31.41 10.88 5.80
C SER A 312 -30.92 11.03 4.36
N TYR A 313 -31.78 11.56 3.49
CA TYR A 313 -31.44 11.86 2.11
C TYR A 313 -31.28 13.37 1.93
N PRO A 314 -30.21 13.85 1.29
CA PRO A 314 -30.03 15.28 1.05
C PRO A 314 -31.11 15.79 0.10
N SER A 315 -32.07 16.52 0.67
CA SER A 315 -33.16 17.11 -0.10
C SER A 315 -32.60 18.21 -1.01
N THR A 316 -32.75 18.06 -2.31
CA THR A 316 -32.49 19.13 -3.27
C THR A 316 -33.61 20.16 -3.14
N ARG A 317 -33.33 21.34 -2.57
CA ARG A 317 -34.25 22.48 -2.72
C ARG A 317 -34.26 22.85 -4.19
N LEU A 318 -35.33 22.47 -4.90
CA LEU A 318 -35.61 22.87 -6.28
C LEU A 318 -35.69 24.41 -6.36
N ASN A 319 -34.60 25.05 -6.78
CA ASN A 319 -34.72 26.30 -7.52
C ASN A 319 -34.53 25.91 -8.99
N LEU A 320 -35.66 25.91 -9.72
CA LEU A 320 -35.92 25.74 -11.16
C LEU A 320 -34.82 25.14 -12.09
N PRO A 321 -35.22 24.30 -13.06
CA PRO A 321 -34.30 23.77 -14.07
C PRO A 321 -33.83 24.90 -15.00
N PHE A 322 -32.57 25.32 -14.87
CA PHE A 322 -31.89 26.00 -15.96
C PHE A 322 -31.40 24.95 -16.96
N GLN A 323 -32.11 24.90 -18.10
CA GLN A 323 -31.61 24.57 -19.43
C GLN A 323 -30.31 23.74 -19.48
N GLY A 324 -30.44 22.41 -19.39
CA GLY A 324 -29.37 21.45 -19.69
C GLY A 324 -28.26 21.38 -18.64
N ASN A 325 -28.36 20.40 -17.75
CA ASN A 325 -27.38 19.98 -16.71
C ASN A 325 -27.40 20.75 -15.38
N MET A 326 -28.00 20.12 -14.34
CA MET A 326 -27.32 19.62 -13.13
C MET A 326 -28.31 19.51 -11.95
N PHE A 327 -28.78 18.30 -11.65
CA PHE A 327 -29.32 17.96 -10.33
C PHE A 327 -28.13 17.78 -9.37
N GLY A 328 -27.65 18.88 -8.78
CA GLY A 328 -26.52 18.85 -7.86
C GLY A 328 -26.96 18.71 -6.42
N THR A 329 -26.60 17.61 -5.76
CA THR A 329 -26.60 17.56 -4.29
C THR A 329 -25.48 18.46 -3.78
N LYS A 330 -25.82 19.53 -3.07
CA LYS A 330 -24.81 20.40 -2.45
C LYS A 330 -24.10 19.65 -1.31
N ILE A 331 -22.78 19.78 -1.25
CA ILE A 331 -21.95 19.24 -0.15
C ILE A 331 -22.47 19.72 1.21
N GLU A 332 -22.87 21.00 1.30
CA GLU A 332 -23.45 21.59 2.52
C GLU A 332 -24.69 20.82 3.03
N THR A 333 -25.51 20.28 2.13
CA THR A 333 -26.69 19.51 2.53
C THR A 333 -26.29 18.17 3.15
N ILE A 334 -25.22 17.55 2.65
CA ILE A 334 -24.65 16.32 3.20
C ILE A 334 -24.05 16.59 4.58
N GLN A 335 -23.28 17.68 4.71
CA GLN A 335 -22.70 18.10 6.00
C GLN A 335 -23.77 18.35 7.07
N LYS A 336 -24.88 19.01 6.73
CA LYS A 336 -26.02 19.19 7.65
C LYS A 336 -26.62 17.87 8.14
N ILE A 337 -26.64 16.84 7.30
CA ILE A 337 -27.10 15.50 7.72
C ILE A 337 -26.11 14.90 8.72
N HIS A 338 -24.81 15.05 8.47
CA HIS A 338 -23.76 14.57 9.39
C HIS A 338 -23.80 15.29 10.74
N GLU A 339 -24.06 16.60 10.75
CA GLU A 339 -24.24 17.40 11.97
C GLU A 339 -25.44 16.92 12.82
N GLN A 340 -26.48 16.39 12.17
CA GLN A 340 -27.63 15.78 12.85
C GLN A 340 -27.33 14.37 13.37
N GLY A 341 -26.12 13.85 13.17
CA GLY A 341 -25.72 12.49 13.57
C GLY A 341 -26.36 11.37 12.74
N LYS A 342 -27.00 11.71 11.61
CA LYS A 342 -27.62 10.74 10.69
C LYS A 342 -26.65 10.34 9.58
N ILE A 343 -26.85 9.16 9.01
CA ILE A 343 -26.09 8.68 7.86
C ILE A 343 -26.74 9.23 6.58
N ALA A 344 -25.96 9.95 5.78
CA ALA A 344 -26.42 10.48 4.49
C ALA A 344 -26.49 9.35 3.46
N VAL A 345 -27.67 9.08 2.91
CA VAL A 345 -27.85 8.07 1.84
C VAL A 345 -27.75 8.75 0.48
N LEU A 346 -26.78 8.36 -0.33
CA LEU A 346 -26.51 8.92 -1.65
C LEU A 346 -26.76 7.87 -2.73
N ASP A 347 -27.42 8.31 -3.79
CA ASP A 347 -27.75 7.53 -4.98
C ASP A 347 -27.14 8.29 -6.15
N VAL A 348 -25.90 7.95 -6.49
CA VAL A 348 -25.00 8.72 -7.37
C VAL A 348 -24.37 7.81 -8.42
N GLU A 349 -23.82 8.42 -9.46
CA GLU A 349 -23.05 7.73 -10.49
C GLU A 349 -21.62 7.39 -9.99
N PRO A 350 -20.97 6.34 -10.52
CA PRO A 350 -19.63 5.93 -10.09
C PRO A 350 -18.57 7.03 -10.16
N GLN A 351 -18.67 7.93 -11.15
CA GLN A 351 -17.73 9.04 -11.34
C GLN A 351 -17.67 9.99 -10.13
N THR A 352 -18.76 10.10 -9.37
CA THR A 352 -18.86 10.98 -8.20
C THR A 352 -18.01 10.46 -7.02
N LEU A 353 -17.60 9.18 -7.03
CA LEU A 353 -16.76 8.59 -5.97
C LEU A 353 -15.43 9.31 -5.80
N LYS A 354 -14.87 9.87 -6.87
CA LYS A 354 -13.61 10.64 -6.82
C LYS A 354 -13.70 11.84 -5.87
N VAL A 355 -14.90 12.42 -5.73
CA VAL A 355 -15.17 13.57 -4.86
C VAL A 355 -15.56 13.12 -3.44
N LEU A 356 -16.28 11.99 -3.33
CA LEU A 356 -16.83 11.52 -2.05
C LEU A 356 -15.85 10.70 -1.22
N ARG A 357 -14.81 10.11 -1.81
CA ARG A 357 -13.88 9.20 -1.13
C ARG A 357 -12.82 9.93 -0.29
N ASN A 358 -13.26 10.61 0.76
CA ASN A 358 -12.39 11.29 1.73
C ASN A 358 -12.88 11.08 3.17
N ALA A 359 -12.09 11.54 4.14
CA ALA A 359 -12.39 11.42 5.58
C ALA A 359 -13.65 12.19 6.01
N ASP A 360 -13.95 13.32 5.38
CA ASP A 360 -15.10 14.16 5.75
C ASP A 360 -16.41 13.42 5.55
N PHE A 361 -16.53 12.73 4.41
CA PHE A 361 -17.71 11.93 4.07
C PHE A 361 -17.64 10.51 4.63
N ALA A 362 -16.43 9.95 4.76
CA ALA A 362 -16.18 8.57 5.19
C ALA A 362 -17.20 7.58 4.60
N PRO A 363 -17.29 7.49 3.25
CA PRO A 363 -18.37 6.77 2.60
C PRO A 363 -18.24 5.25 2.82
N LEU A 364 -19.37 4.58 2.98
CA LEU A 364 -19.51 3.15 2.73
C LEU A 364 -20.14 2.98 1.35
N VAL A 365 -19.37 2.43 0.41
CA VAL A 365 -19.77 2.29 -0.98
C VAL A 365 -20.30 0.89 -1.22
N VAL A 366 -21.61 0.79 -1.43
CA VAL A 366 -22.32 -0.46 -1.71
C VAL A 366 -22.74 -0.51 -3.17
N PHE A 367 -22.19 -1.49 -3.89
CA PHE A 367 -22.62 -1.80 -5.24
C PHE A 367 -23.81 -2.77 -5.23
N ILE A 368 -24.87 -2.39 -5.93
CA ILE A 368 -26.08 -3.19 -6.13
C ILE A 368 -25.99 -3.85 -7.50
N ALA A 369 -25.76 -5.16 -7.48
CA ALA A 369 -25.76 -6.02 -8.65
C ALA A 369 -27.19 -6.43 -9.03
N PRO A 370 -27.45 -6.66 -10.33
CA PRO A 370 -28.76 -7.09 -10.80
C PRO A 370 -29.11 -8.48 -10.31
N THR A 371 -30.42 -8.75 -10.22
CA THR A 371 -30.94 -10.07 -9.89
C THR A 371 -30.38 -11.15 -10.80
N ASN A 372 -30.05 -12.30 -10.21
CA ASN A 372 -29.60 -13.49 -10.90
C ASN A 372 -30.67 -14.59 -10.99
N THR A 373 -31.83 -14.39 -10.37
CA THR A 373 -32.94 -15.36 -10.32
C THR A 373 -34.10 -15.00 -11.26
N ALA A 374 -34.22 -13.74 -11.67
CA ALA A 374 -35.31 -13.32 -12.55
C ALA A 374 -35.17 -13.86 -13.98
N PRO A 375 -36.28 -13.97 -14.73
CA PRO A 375 -36.25 -14.36 -16.13
C PRO A 375 -35.35 -13.44 -16.96
N GLN A 376 -34.56 -14.02 -17.85
CA GLN A 376 -33.65 -13.29 -18.74
C GLN A 376 -34.45 -12.52 -19.80
N THR A 377 -34.86 -11.31 -19.43
CA THR A 377 -35.46 -10.33 -20.34
C THR A 377 -34.36 -9.47 -20.98
N GLU A 378 -34.64 -8.90 -22.16
CA GLU A 378 -33.70 -7.97 -22.83
C GLU A 378 -33.30 -6.81 -21.91
N ASN A 379 -34.25 -6.29 -21.12
CA ASN A 379 -33.99 -5.27 -20.12
C ASN A 379 -33.00 -5.74 -19.05
N LEU A 380 -33.17 -6.95 -18.50
CA LEU A 380 -32.27 -7.48 -17.49
C LEU A 380 -30.85 -7.70 -18.06
N GLN A 381 -30.74 -8.15 -19.31
CA GLN A 381 -29.45 -8.31 -19.99
C GLN A 381 -28.73 -6.97 -20.20
N MET A 382 -29.47 -5.90 -20.53
CA MET A 382 -28.90 -4.55 -20.60
C MET A 382 -28.37 -4.09 -19.24
N ILE A 383 -29.15 -4.29 -18.17
CA ILE A 383 -28.75 -3.94 -16.79
C ILE A 383 -27.51 -4.74 -16.37
N GLN A 384 -27.44 -6.03 -16.70
CA GLN A 384 -26.26 -6.88 -16.44
C GLN A 384 -25.04 -6.37 -17.18
N LYS A 385 -25.14 -6.11 -18.49
CA LYS A 385 -24.04 -5.59 -19.30
C LYS A 385 -23.50 -4.26 -18.77
N GLU A 386 -24.39 -3.35 -18.35
CA GLU A 386 -23.98 -2.08 -17.77
C GLU A 386 -23.37 -2.27 -16.36
N SER A 387 -23.93 -3.18 -15.56
CA SER A 387 -23.37 -3.53 -14.24
C SER A 387 -21.96 -4.10 -14.37
N ASP A 388 -21.71 -4.96 -15.35
CA ASP A 388 -20.39 -5.52 -15.65
C ASP A 388 -19.40 -4.45 -16.09
N ALA A 389 -19.84 -3.47 -16.89
CA ALA A 389 -19.01 -2.33 -17.27
C ALA A 389 -18.61 -1.46 -16.06
N ILE A 390 -19.56 -1.23 -15.13
CA ILE A 390 -19.30 -0.52 -13.88
C ILE A 390 -18.34 -1.30 -12.99
N LEU A 391 -18.55 -2.61 -12.80
CA LEU A 391 -17.66 -3.46 -12.01
C LEU A 391 -16.25 -3.49 -12.59
N SER A 392 -16.12 -3.66 -13.90
CA SER A 392 -14.82 -3.67 -14.59
C SER A 392 -14.00 -2.40 -14.33
N THR A 393 -14.67 -1.26 -14.22
CA THR A 393 -14.01 0.04 -14.09
C THR A 393 -13.85 0.50 -12.63
N TYR A 394 -14.84 0.26 -11.77
CA TYR A 394 -14.96 0.87 -10.43
C TYR A 394 -14.95 -0.12 -9.27
N ARG A 395 -14.80 -1.44 -9.52
CA ARG A 395 -14.83 -2.46 -8.45
C ARG A 395 -13.94 -2.12 -7.26
N HIS A 396 -12.79 -1.51 -7.50
CA HIS A 396 -11.80 -1.14 -6.48
C HIS A 396 -12.27 -0.04 -5.51
N PHE A 397 -13.35 0.67 -5.84
CA PHE A 397 -13.99 1.63 -4.95
C PHE A 397 -15.10 1.03 -4.07
N PHE A 398 -15.54 -0.20 -4.34
CA PHE A 398 -16.70 -0.78 -3.66
C PHE A 398 -16.26 -1.52 -2.40
N ASP A 399 -16.89 -1.20 -1.26
CA ASP A 399 -16.67 -1.91 -0.01
C ASP A 399 -17.48 -3.22 0.02
N VAL A 400 -18.68 -3.21 -0.55
CA VAL A 400 -19.61 -4.35 -0.56
C VAL A 400 -20.33 -4.46 -1.90
N VAL A 401 -20.52 -5.68 -2.38
CA VAL A 401 -21.35 -6.01 -3.54
C VAL A 401 -22.55 -6.84 -3.07
N LEU A 402 -23.77 -6.38 -3.33
CA LEU A 402 -25.01 -7.08 -2.98
C LEU A 402 -25.83 -7.36 -4.25
N VAL A 403 -26.34 -8.58 -4.39
CA VAL A 403 -27.25 -8.96 -5.48
C VAL A 403 -28.68 -8.64 -5.06
N ASN A 404 -29.36 -7.76 -5.81
CA ASN A 404 -30.73 -7.37 -5.50
C ASN A 404 -31.74 -8.38 -6.07
N ASN A 405 -31.99 -9.45 -5.32
CA ASN A 405 -33.08 -10.39 -5.60
C ASN A 405 -34.37 -10.02 -4.86
N ASP A 406 -34.23 -9.51 -3.65
CA ASP A 406 -35.31 -8.99 -2.82
C ASP A 406 -34.86 -7.69 -2.13
N VAL A 407 -35.75 -6.71 -2.05
CA VAL A 407 -35.42 -5.38 -1.51
C VAL A 407 -35.17 -5.45 -0.02
N ASP A 408 -35.95 -6.22 0.73
CA ASP A 408 -35.83 -6.32 2.19
C ASP A 408 -34.55 -7.06 2.59
N GLU A 409 -34.21 -8.14 1.87
CA GLU A 409 -32.92 -8.83 2.04
C GLU A 409 -31.74 -7.92 1.72
N THR A 410 -31.83 -7.13 0.65
CA THR A 410 -30.76 -6.19 0.26
C THR A 410 -30.61 -5.07 1.29
N VAL A 411 -31.72 -4.53 1.81
CA VAL A 411 -31.74 -3.54 2.89
C VAL A 411 -31.05 -4.11 4.14
N LYS A 412 -31.36 -5.36 4.51
CA LYS A 412 -30.68 -6.05 5.61
C LYS A 412 -29.18 -6.21 5.36
N GLY A 413 -28.77 -6.59 4.15
CA GLY A 413 -27.34 -6.67 3.78
C GLY A 413 -26.61 -5.33 3.89
N VAL A 414 -27.28 -4.22 3.57
CA VAL A 414 -26.74 -2.86 3.80
C VAL A 414 -26.61 -2.54 5.28
N GLU A 415 -27.59 -2.91 6.11
CA GLU A 415 -27.52 -2.73 7.57
C GLU A 415 -26.32 -3.48 8.17
N GLU A 416 -26.17 -4.75 7.81
CA GLU A 416 -25.04 -5.60 8.25
C GLU A 416 -23.70 -5.01 7.81
N ALA A 417 -23.62 -4.46 6.60
CA ALA A 417 -22.41 -3.79 6.12
C ALA A 417 -22.04 -2.55 6.97
N ILE A 418 -23.02 -1.74 7.33
CA ILE A 418 -22.83 -0.55 8.19
C ILE A 418 -22.43 -0.97 9.61
N GLU A 419 -23.07 -1.99 10.15
CA GLU A 419 -22.77 -2.50 11.49
C GLU A 419 -21.37 -3.10 11.55
N ARG A 420 -20.97 -3.91 10.56
CA ARG A 420 -19.58 -4.39 10.43
C ARG A 420 -18.61 -3.23 10.37
N ALA A 421 -18.89 -2.23 9.54
CA ALA A 421 -18.03 -1.06 9.44
C ALA A 421 -17.84 -0.29 10.76
N THR A 422 -18.86 -0.31 11.62
CA THR A 422 -18.86 0.39 12.91
C THR A 422 -18.28 -0.46 14.05
N SER A 423 -18.22 -1.79 13.89
CA SER A 423 -17.82 -2.73 14.96
C SER A 423 -16.43 -3.32 14.76
N THR A 424 -15.89 -3.34 13.54
CA THR A 424 -14.57 -3.89 13.25
C THR A 424 -13.56 -2.83 12.82
N PRO A 425 -12.26 -3.01 13.14
CA PRO A 425 -11.21 -2.17 12.58
C PRO A 425 -11.24 -2.17 11.04
N GLN A 426 -10.98 -1.02 10.43
CA GLN A 426 -11.12 -0.83 8.99
C GLN A 426 -9.82 -0.37 8.36
N TRP A 427 -9.46 -0.99 7.24
CA TRP A 427 -8.46 -0.45 6.34
C TRP A 427 -9.05 0.73 5.59
N VAL A 428 -8.43 1.90 5.70
CA VAL A 428 -8.83 3.11 4.98
C VAL A 428 -7.63 3.70 4.24
N PRO A 429 -7.85 4.49 3.20
CA PRO A 429 -6.78 5.20 2.52
C PRO A 429 -6.02 6.06 3.52
N VAL A 430 -4.69 6.10 3.41
CA VAL A 430 -3.84 6.91 4.29
C VAL A 430 -4.21 8.40 4.25
N SER A 431 -4.73 8.88 3.11
CA SER A 431 -5.28 10.24 2.95
C SER A 431 -6.46 10.58 3.86
N TRP A 432 -7.04 9.59 4.57
CA TRP A 432 -8.13 9.84 5.52
C TRP A 432 -7.63 10.20 6.93
N VAL A 433 -6.34 10.05 7.20
CA VAL A 433 -5.74 10.30 8.53
C VAL A 433 -4.97 11.62 8.57
N TYR A 434 -4.61 12.17 7.41
CA TYR A 434 -3.81 13.40 7.27
C TYR A 434 -4.64 14.67 7.10
#